data_AF-A0AB37QFY2-F1
#
_entry.id   AF-A0AB37QFY2-F1
#
_cell.length_a   1.000
_cell.length_b   1.000
_cell.length_c   1.000
_cell.angle_alpha   90.00
_cell.angle_beta   90.00
_cell.angle_gamma   90.00
#
_symmetry.space_group_name_H-M   'P 1'
#
loop_
_entity.id
_entity.type
_entity.pdbx_description
1 polymer ?
#
loop_
_entity_poly.entity_id
_entity_poly.type
_entity_poly.pdbx_seq_one_letter_code
_entity_poly.pdbx_strand_id
1 'polypeptide(L)'
;MEVLVTFLEGDPDRPLVSGCLYHAEHLPPGKLPVNQTQSVFKTLSSPGGGGSNELRIEDRAGQEHIYIHAQRDWDQIVKCDQTINVGHERHDRVEANSYSEFGAEEHRTVKGARLTEVKMSDHLTVGGTQHIRVADGLLADAGQEIYIRAGNNVVIEAGLEITFKAGDSFIKIDASGITVDGPQVVRLDSGGKLPDGTAPTPRLPGRVQRVDDSAPGQLLMQRLSGSGPIIELCQKPKGGTPANCPLADCGCRKALQSGARR
;
A
#
# COMPACT_ATOMS: atom_id res chain seq x y z
N MET A 1 -35.06 -1.85 -6.75
CA MET A 1 -35.00 -2.80 -5.63
C MET A 1 -36.42 -3.21 -5.32
N GLU A 2 -36.69 -4.50 -5.18
CA GLU A 2 -37.97 -5.02 -4.73
C GLU A 2 -37.84 -5.45 -3.26
N VAL A 3 -38.86 -5.14 -2.46
CA VAL A 3 -38.85 -5.39 -1.01
C VAL A 3 -40.09 -6.15 -0.58
N LEU A 4 -39.92 -7.01 0.42
CA LEU A 4 -41.01 -7.67 1.13
C LEU A 4 -41.48 -6.77 2.26
N VAL A 5 -42.77 -6.42 2.25
CA VAL A 5 -43.42 -5.64 3.31
C VAL A 5 -44.30 -6.57 4.13
N THR A 6 -44.04 -6.60 5.43
CA THR A 6 -44.86 -7.27 6.45
C THR A 6 -45.58 -6.23 7.30
N PHE A 7 -46.66 -6.62 7.96
CA PHE A 7 -47.49 -5.71 8.75
C PHE A 7 -47.47 -6.15 10.21
N LEU A 8 -47.12 -5.23 11.12
CA LEU A 8 -47.04 -5.53 12.54
C LEU A 8 -48.44 -5.91 13.05
N GLU A 9 -48.55 -7.10 13.65
CA GLU A 9 -49.85 -7.66 14.12
C GLU A 9 -50.90 -7.78 12.99
N GLY A 10 -50.47 -7.77 11.72
CA GLY A 10 -51.37 -7.77 10.57
C GLY A 10 -52.03 -6.42 10.28
N ASP A 11 -51.65 -5.36 10.99
CA ASP A 11 -52.20 -4.01 10.81
C ASP A 11 -51.65 -3.35 9.53
N PRO A 12 -52.46 -3.14 8.48
CA PRO A 12 -52.02 -2.54 7.22
C PRO A 12 -51.47 -1.13 7.39
N ASP A 13 -51.81 -0.43 8.48
CA ASP A 13 -51.33 0.90 8.81
C ASP A 13 -49.94 0.88 9.49
N ARG A 14 -49.39 -0.31 9.76
CA ARG A 14 -48.08 -0.51 10.41
C ARG A 14 -47.14 -1.37 9.54
N PRO A 15 -46.73 -0.90 8.35
CA PRO A 15 -45.83 -1.63 7.48
C PRO A 15 -44.38 -1.66 8.01
N LEU A 16 -43.69 -2.77 7.74
CA LEU A 16 -42.28 -3.00 8.02
C LEU A 16 -41.64 -3.76 6.85
N VAL A 17 -40.51 -3.25 6.35
CA VAL A 17 -39.70 -3.99 5.37
C VAL A 17 -38.94 -5.12 6.07
N SER A 18 -39.14 -6.36 5.63
CA SER A 18 -38.56 -7.56 6.24
C SER A 18 -37.60 -8.32 5.33
N GLY A 19 -37.54 -7.96 4.04
CA GLY A 19 -36.61 -8.57 3.10
C GLY A 19 -36.49 -7.82 1.79
N CYS A 20 -35.49 -8.20 0.99
CA CYS A 20 -35.27 -7.69 -0.36
C CYS A 20 -35.19 -8.87 -1.33
N LEU A 21 -35.74 -8.71 -2.53
CA LEU A 21 -35.77 -9.75 -3.55
C LEU A 21 -35.07 -9.30 -4.84
N TYR A 22 -34.46 -10.28 -5.51
CA TYR A 22 -34.00 -10.13 -6.88
C TYR A 22 -35.13 -10.48 -7.84
N HIS A 23 -35.16 -9.79 -8.99
CA HIS A 23 -36.13 -10.02 -10.06
C HIS A 23 -35.50 -9.70 -11.42
N ALA A 24 -36.28 -9.74 -12.50
CA ALA A 24 -35.76 -9.61 -13.86
C ALA A 24 -34.97 -8.30 -14.15
N GLU A 25 -35.28 -7.19 -13.46
CA GLU A 25 -34.57 -5.92 -13.62
C GLU A 25 -33.46 -5.73 -12.57
N HIS A 26 -33.61 -6.33 -11.38
CA HIS A 26 -32.60 -6.35 -10.32
C HIS A 26 -32.07 -7.77 -10.18
N LEU A 27 -31.12 -8.12 -11.05
CA LEU A 27 -30.52 -9.45 -11.08
C LEU A 27 -29.62 -9.71 -9.87
N PRO A 28 -29.45 -10.98 -9.47
CA PRO A 28 -28.46 -11.34 -8.46
C PRO A 28 -27.03 -10.97 -8.92
N PRO A 29 -26.07 -10.74 -7.99
CA PRO A 29 -24.71 -10.31 -8.34
C PRO A 29 -23.96 -11.29 -9.25
N GLY A 30 -24.24 -12.60 -9.14
CA GLY A 30 -23.67 -13.65 -9.95
C GLY A 30 -24.68 -14.22 -10.94
N LYS A 31 -24.19 -14.72 -12.09
CA LYS A 31 -25.04 -15.42 -13.08
C LYS A 31 -25.47 -16.78 -12.52
N LEU A 32 -26.77 -16.95 -12.27
CA LEU A 32 -27.34 -18.23 -11.84
C LEU A 32 -27.89 -19.01 -13.05
N PRO A 33 -27.81 -20.36 -13.04
CA PRO A 33 -27.26 -21.22 -11.99
C PRO A 33 -25.75 -21.46 -12.08
N VAL A 34 -25.06 -20.89 -13.08
CA VAL A 34 -23.62 -21.14 -13.33
C VAL A 34 -22.74 -20.90 -12.10
N ASN A 35 -23.02 -19.84 -11.33
CA ASN A 35 -22.30 -19.45 -10.11
C ASN A 35 -23.08 -19.81 -8.83
N GLN A 36 -23.86 -20.89 -8.83
CA GLN A 36 -24.65 -21.30 -7.66
C GLN A 36 -23.83 -21.62 -6.40
N THR A 37 -22.52 -21.87 -6.55
CA THR A 37 -21.57 -22.13 -5.46
C THR A 37 -20.92 -20.86 -4.90
N GLN A 38 -21.36 -19.67 -5.33
CA GLN A 38 -20.81 -18.40 -4.86
C GLN A 38 -21.73 -17.75 -3.82
N SER A 39 -21.15 -17.40 -2.67
CA SER A 39 -21.75 -16.48 -1.71
C SER A 39 -21.16 -15.09 -1.91
N VAL A 40 -22.01 -14.08 -2.15
CA VAL A 40 -21.57 -12.73 -2.56
C VAL A 40 -22.25 -11.64 -1.72
N PHE A 41 -21.44 -10.78 -1.10
CA PHE A 41 -21.87 -9.48 -0.60
C PHE A 41 -21.25 -8.38 -1.49
N LYS A 42 -22.07 -7.75 -2.33
CA LYS A 42 -21.63 -6.75 -3.30
C LYS A 42 -22.41 -5.46 -3.16
N THR A 43 -21.70 -4.34 -3.10
CA THR A 43 -22.26 -3.00 -3.01
C THR A 43 -22.20 -2.31 -4.38
N LEU A 44 -22.90 -1.18 -4.51
CA LEU A 44 -22.83 -0.30 -5.67
C LEU A 44 -22.55 1.13 -5.19
N SER A 45 -21.51 1.76 -5.73
CA SER A 45 -21.17 3.15 -5.40
C SER A 45 -22.35 4.09 -5.66
N SER A 46 -22.51 5.10 -4.82
CA SER A 46 -23.63 6.03 -4.86
C SER A 46 -23.18 7.47 -4.60
N PRO A 47 -23.82 8.47 -5.23
CA PRO A 47 -24.84 8.36 -6.27
C PRO A 47 -24.24 7.98 -7.63
N GLY A 48 -25.08 7.49 -8.55
CA GLY A 48 -24.71 7.29 -9.96
C GLY A 48 -24.04 5.95 -10.32
N GLY A 49 -23.69 5.11 -9.37
CA GLY A 49 -23.06 3.81 -9.68
C GLY A 49 -21.58 3.95 -10.05
N GLY A 50 -21.10 3.07 -10.93
CA GLY A 50 -19.76 3.14 -11.52
C GLY A 50 -18.65 2.42 -10.77
N GLY A 51 -18.92 1.87 -9.58
CA GLY A 51 -17.96 1.08 -8.81
C GLY A 51 -18.63 0.17 -7.77
N SER A 52 -17.86 -0.73 -7.15
CA SER A 52 -18.38 -1.68 -6.16
C SER A 52 -17.32 -2.12 -5.17
N ASN A 53 -17.71 -2.31 -3.90
CA ASN A 53 -16.96 -3.15 -2.96
C ASN A 53 -17.59 -4.55 -2.93
N GLU A 54 -16.77 -5.59 -2.87
CA GLU A 54 -17.22 -6.98 -2.95
C GLU A 54 -16.44 -7.87 -1.97
N LEU A 55 -17.20 -8.69 -1.24
CA LEU A 55 -16.70 -9.91 -0.59
C LEU A 55 -17.40 -11.09 -1.27
N ARG A 56 -16.61 -12.01 -1.82
CA ARG A 56 -17.14 -13.21 -2.47
C ARG A 56 -16.38 -14.45 -2.03
N ILE A 57 -17.13 -15.51 -1.73
CA ILE A 57 -16.61 -16.83 -1.35
C ILE A 57 -17.11 -17.83 -2.40
N GLU A 58 -16.19 -18.55 -3.02
CA GLU A 58 -16.45 -19.64 -3.96
C GLU A 58 -16.21 -20.98 -3.27
N ASP A 59 -17.25 -21.83 -3.25
CA ASP A 59 -17.24 -23.14 -2.58
C ASP A 59 -17.16 -24.33 -3.57
N ARG A 60 -16.85 -24.06 -4.85
CA ARG A 60 -16.61 -25.14 -5.82
C ARG A 60 -15.35 -25.91 -5.46
N ALA A 61 -15.51 -27.21 -5.19
CA ALA A 61 -14.43 -28.11 -4.80
C ALA A 61 -13.21 -28.05 -5.73
N GLY A 62 -12.03 -27.83 -5.17
CA GLY A 62 -10.76 -27.70 -5.87
C GLY A 62 -10.55 -26.38 -6.61
N GLN A 63 -11.49 -25.43 -6.48
CA GLN A 63 -11.46 -24.08 -7.04
C GLN A 63 -11.91 -23.05 -5.99
N GLU A 64 -11.77 -23.37 -4.71
CA GLU A 64 -12.19 -22.53 -3.60
C GLU A 64 -11.43 -21.21 -3.62
N HIS A 65 -12.14 -20.11 -3.39
CA HIS A 65 -11.55 -18.78 -3.52
C HIS A 65 -12.29 -17.73 -2.70
N ILE A 66 -11.55 -16.91 -1.97
CA ILE A 66 -12.07 -15.70 -1.32
C ILE A 66 -11.59 -14.49 -2.10
N TYR A 67 -12.53 -13.66 -2.55
CA TYR A 67 -12.27 -12.41 -3.25
C TYR A 67 -12.68 -11.23 -2.38
N ILE A 68 -11.74 -10.31 -2.14
CA ILE A 68 -11.98 -9.04 -1.45
C ILE A 68 -11.62 -7.93 -2.43
N HIS A 69 -12.58 -7.06 -2.73
CA HIS A 69 -12.39 -5.91 -3.60
C HIS A 69 -12.85 -4.64 -2.91
N ALA A 70 -11.94 -3.68 -2.80
CA ALA A 70 -12.24 -2.31 -2.39
C ALA A 70 -12.16 -1.41 -3.64
N GLN A 71 -13.22 -0.63 -3.88
CA GLN A 71 -13.27 0.27 -5.04
C GLN A 71 -12.30 1.45 -4.92
N ARG A 72 -11.92 1.83 -3.70
CA ARG A 72 -11.10 3.00 -3.43
C ARG A 72 -10.04 2.71 -2.38
N ASP A 73 -10.43 2.77 -1.10
CA ASP A 73 -9.51 2.59 0.03
C ASP A 73 -9.85 1.29 0.78
N TRP A 74 -8.83 0.59 1.28
CA TRP A 74 -8.98 -0.57 2.16
C TRP A 74 -8.11 -0.38 3.40
N ASP A 75 -8.76 -0.19 4.54
CA ASP A 75 -8.11 -0.10 5.84
C ASP A 75 -8.33 -1.40 6.62
N GLN A 76 -7.24 -2.03 7.04
CA GLN A 76 -7.26 -3.20 7.94
C GLN A 76 -6.68 -2.81 9.29
N ILE A 77 -7.53 -2.74 10.31
CA ILE A 77 -7.13 -2.40 11.67
C ILE A 77 -7.25 -3.64 12.55
N VAL A 78 -6.11 -4.14 13.03
CA VAL A 78 -6.05 -5.27 13.98
C VAL A 78 -5.59 -4.73 15.32
N LYS A 79 -6.45 -4.84 16.36
CA LYS A 79 -6.21 -4.26 17.68
C LYS A 79 -5.31 -5.11 18.60
N CYS A 80 -5.03 -6.33 18.18
CA CYS A 80 -4.18 -7.28 18.89
C CYS A 80 -3.31 -8.00 17.84
N ASP A 81 -3.49 -9.30 17.65
CA ASP A 81 -2.60 -10.10 16.83
C ASP A 81 -3.15 -10.35 15.42
N GLN A 82 -2.29 -10.21 14.41
CA GLN A 82 -2.55 -10.68 13.05
C GLN A 82 -1.64 -11.88 12.77
N THR A 83 -2.23 -13.01 12.40
CA THR A 83 -1.49 -14.18 11.93
C THR A 83 -1.86 -14.46 10.47
N ILE A 84 -0.86 -14.58 9.61
CA ILE A 84 -1.04 -14.93 8.19
C ILE A 84 -0.25 -16.21 7.92
N ASN A 85 -0.95 -17.26 7.48
CA ASN A 85 -0.36 -18.49 7.01
C ASN A 85 -0.77 -18.73 5.56
N VAL A 86 0.22 -18.82 4.66
CA VAL A 86 0.00 -19.08 3.24
C VAL A 86 0.68 -20.41 2.90
N GLY A 87 -0.12 -21.42 2.54
CA GLY A 87 0.37 -22.78 2.28
C GLY A 87 1.17 -22.95 0.99
N HIS A 88 1.17 -21.94 0.12
CA HIS A 88 1.89 -21.95 -1.15
C HIS A 88 2.55 -20.59 -1.42
N GLU A 89 2.01 -19.79 -2.34
CA GLU A 89 2.62 -18.54 -2.78
C GLU A 89 1.83 -17.31 -2.32
N ARG A 90 2.56 -16.22 -2.05
CA ARG A 90 2.03 -14.88 -1.85
C ARG A 90 2.60 -13.96 -2.92
N HIS A 91 1.73 -13.25 -3.62
CA HIS A 91 2.09 -12.24 -4.61
C HIS A 91 1.58 -10.88 -4.14
N ASP A 92 2.50 -9.94 -3.89
CA ASP A 92 2.17 -8.56 -3.55
C ASP A 92 2.61 -7.64 -4.69
N ARG A 93 1.67 -6.85 -5.23
CA ARG A 93 1.95 -5.85 -6.25
C ARG A 93 1.45 -4.49 -5.79
N VAL A 94 2.35 -3.51 -5.74
CA VAL A 94 2.05 -2.12 -5.39
C VAL A 94 2.53 -1.24 -6.53
N GLU A 95 1.62 -0.50 -7.16
CA GLU A 95 1.92 0.33 -8.35
C GLU A 95 2.70 1.61 -8.01
N ALA A 96 2.61 2.06 -6.76
CA ALA A 96 3.26 3.26 -6.29
C ALA A 96 4.16 2.94 -5.09
N ASN A 97 3.91 3.54 -3.93
CA ASN A 97 4.78 3.43 -2.78
C ASN A 97 4.28 2.40 -1.77
N SER A 98 5.22 1.65 -1.18
CA SER A 98 4.97 0.82 0.00
C SER A 98 5.74 1.40 1.19
N TYR A 99 5.05 1.63 2.30
CA TYR A 99 5.64 2.14 3.53
C TYR A 99 5.41 1.13 4.65
N SER A 100 6.43 0.87 5.47
CA SER A 100 6.33 -0.02 6.62
C SER A 100 7.12 0.56 7.77
N GLU A 101 6.50 0.62 8.95
CA GLU A 101 7.11 1.04 10.21
C GLU A 101 6.87 -0.06 11.24
N PHE A 102 7.96 -0.59 11.79
CA PHE A 102 7.92 -1.58 12.86
C PHE A 102 8.43 -0.90 14.13
N GLY A 103 7.57 -0.77 15.14
CA GLY A 103 7.90 -0.07 16.38
C GLY A 103 8.89 -0.81 17.30
N ALA A 104 9.22 -2.06 16.97
CA ALA A 104 10.15 -2.90 17.72
C ALA A 104 11.03 -3.69 16.74
N GLU A 105 10.97 -5.03 16.78
CA GLU A 105 11.86 -5.89 16.01
C GLU A 105 11.20 -6.43 14.74
N GLU A 106 11.99 -6.54 13.66
CA GLU A 106 11.65 -7.33 12.48
C GLU A 106 12.61 -8.53 12.40
N HIS A 107 12.05 -9.74 12.42
CA HIS A 107 12.81 -10.97 12.20
C HIS A 107 12.47 -11.52 10.83
N ARG A 108 13.48 -11.68 9.97
CA ARG A 108 13.30 -12.20 8.62
C ARG A 108 14.23 -13.38 8.36
N THR A 109 13.65 -14.54 8.07
CA THR A 109 14.38 -15.74 7.64
C THR A 109 13.96 -16.11 6.23
N VAL A 110 14.93 -16.24 5.32
CA VAL A 110 14.72 -16.74 3.96
C VAL A 110 15.58 -17.99 3.80
N LYS A 111 14.94 -19.15 3.57
CA LYS A 111 15.65 -20.43 3.41
C LYS A 111 16.25 -20.62 2.03
N GLY A 112 15.57 -20.09 1.01
CA GLY A 112 16.05 -20.07 -0.37
C GLY A 112 16.88 -18.83 -0.69
N ALA A 113 17.05 -18.56 -1.97
CA ALA A 113 17.71 -17.33 -2.43
C ALA A 113 16.84 -16.10 -2.15
N ARG A 114 17.48 -15.00 -1.74
CA ARG A 114 16.89 -13.66 -1.78
C ARG A 114 17.46 -12.93 -2.99
N LEU A 115 16.63 -12.74 -4.02
CA LEU A 115 16.97 -11.93 -5.20
C LEU A 115 16.41 -10.53 -5.02
N THR A 116 17.19 -9.50 -5.32
CA THR A 116 16.78 -8.10 -5.18
C THR A 116 17.40 -7.28 -6.31
N GLU A 117 16.56 -6.60 -7.09
CA GLU A 117 16.97 -5.65 -8.11
C GLU A 117 16.45 -4.26 -7.72
N VAL A 118 17.36 -3.31 -7.54
CA VAL A 118 17.03 -1.90 -7.31
C VAL A 118 17.48 -1.12 -8.54
N LYS A 119 16.52 -0.59 -9.29
CA LYS A 119 16.80 0.12 -10.56
C LYS A 119 17.36 1.52 -10.38
N MET A 120 17.17 2.10 -9.21
CA MET A 120 17.63 3.44 -8.86
C MET A 120 18.59 3.34 -7.67
N SER A 121 18.43 4.19 -6.64
CA SER A 121 19.31 4.21 -5.49
C SER A 121 18.82 3.29 -4.37
N ASP A 122 19.76 2.58 -3.75
CA ASP A 122 19.54 1.86 -2.49
C ASP A 122 20.28 2.60 -1.36
N HIS A 123 19.55 2.96 -0.30
CA HIS A 123 20.09 3.72 0.83
C HIS A 123 19.89 2.91 2.12
N LEU A 124 20.98 2.69 2.85
CA LEU A 124 20.97 2.02 4.14
C LEU A 124 21.61 2.91 5.21
N THR A 125 20.83 3.24 6.23
CA THR A 125 21.32 3.90 7.45
C THR A 125 21.12 2.98 8.63
N VAL A 126 22.21 2.61 9.30
CA VAL A 126 22.17 1.79 10.52
C VAL A 126 22.67 2.66 11.68
N GLY A 127 21.80 2.92 12.66
CA GLY A 127 22.16 3.72 13.85
C GLY A 127 23.02 2.96 14.87
N GLY A 128 22.98 1.63 14.82
CA GLY A 128 23.80 0.73 15.64
C GLY A 128 24.83 -0.04 14.80
N THR A 129 24.91 -1.35 14.98
CA THR A 129 25.86 -2.21 14.29
C THR A 129 25.25 -2.87 13.05
N GLN A 130 25.96 -2.79 11.91
CA GLN A 130 25.72 -3.66 10.77
C GLN A 130 26.71 -4.82 10.81
N HIS A 131 26.22 -6.05 10.97
CA HIS A 131 27.03 -7.26 10.90
C HIS A 131 26.71 -8.03 9.63
N ILE A 132 27.73 -8.32 8.82
CA ILE A 132 27.61 -9.07 7.57
C ILE A 132 28.52 -10.29 7.65
N ARG A 133 27.93 -11.49 7.63
CA ARG A 133 28.65 -12.75 7.51
C ARG A 133 28.20 -13.44 6.23
N VAL A 134 29.15 -13.74 5.36
CA VAL A 134 28.94 -14.51 4.13
C VAL A 134 29.83 -15.74 4.17
N ALA A 135 29.31 -16.89 3.75
CA ALA A 135 30.05 -18.15 3.80
C ALA A 135 31.05 -18.29 2.64
N ASP A 136 30.60 -17.97 1.42
CA ASP A 136 31.39 -18.23 0.21
C ASP A 136 32.12 -16.98 -0.30
N GLY A 137 31.39 -15.90 -0.62
CA GLY A 137 32.02 -14.69 -1.16
C GLY A 137 31.17 -13.44 -1.01
N LEU A 138 31.81 -12.34 -0.62
CA LEU A 138 31.26 -10.99 -0.64
C LEU A 138 31.84 -10.24 -1.84
N LEU A 139 31.07 -10.14 -2.92
CA LEU A 139 31.48 -9.46 -4.15
C LEU A 139 30.84 -8.07 -4.20
N ALA A 140 31.65 -7.05 -4.45
CA ALA A 140 31.20 -5.67 -4.63
C ALA A 140 31.83 -5.10 -5.90
N ASP A 141 30.98 -4.67 -6.83
CA ASP A 141 31.38 -4.01 -8.08
C ASP A 141 30.65 -2.67 -8.17
N ALA A 142 31.39 -1.62 -8.52
CA ALA A 142 30.86 -0.27 -8.64
C ALA A 142 31.42 0.40 -9.89
N GLY A 143 30.53 0.97 -10.71
CA GLY A 143 30.94 1.57 -11.97
C GLY A 143 31.78 2.85 -11.85
N GLN A 144 31.89 3.46 -10.66
CA GLN A 144 32.64 4.71 -10.44
C GLN A 144 33.51 4.66 -9.18
N GLU A 145 32.93 4.39 -8.00
CA GLU A 145 33.65 4.49 -6.73
C GLU A 145 33.12 3.49 -5.68
N ILE A 146 34.03 2.87 -4.93
CA ILE A 146 33.76 2.23 -3.65
C ILE A 146 34.47 3.04 -2.56
N TYR A 147 33.70 3.71 -1.69
CA TYR A 147 34.23 4.54 -0.62
C TYR A 147 34.03 3.88 0.75
N ILE A 148 35.13 3.51 1.41
CA ILE A 148 35.13 2.93 2.77
C ILE A 148 35.87 3.88 3.71
N ARG A 149 35.13 4.49 4.65
CA ARG A 149 35.69 5.36 5.69
C ARG A 149 35.26 4.88 7.07
N ALA A 150 36.23 4.74 7.97
CA ALA A 150 36.00 4.61 9.40
C ALA A 150 36.56 5.82 10.14
N GLY A 151 35.92 6.24 11.24
CA GLY A 151 36.40 7.35 12.05
C GLY A 151 37.71 7.03 12.79
N ASN A 152 37.91 5.76 13.16
CA ASN A 152 39.10 5.31 13.89
C ASN A 152 39.93 4.34 13.05
N ASN A 153 39.44 3.12 12.81
CA ASN A 153 40.22 2.05 12.20
C ASN A 153 39.44 1.34 11.08
N VAL A 154 40.16 0.98 10.01
CA VAL A 154 39.74 -0.04 9.04
C VAL A 154 40.70 -1.22 9.21
N VAL A 155 40.17 -2.39 9.53
CA VAL A 155 40.95 -3.62 9.71
C VAL A 155 40.54 -4.60 8.63
N ILE A 156 41.50 -5.08 7.85
CA ILE A 156 41.32 -6.10 6.80
C ILE A 156 42.24 -7.25 7.13
N GLU A 157 41.65 -8.42 7.38
CA GLU A 157 42.36 -9.65 7.68
C GLU A 157 42.00 -10.70 6.65
N ALA A 158 43.01 -11.42 6.15
CA ALA A 158 42.82 -12.57 5.29
C ALA A 158 43.73 -13.70 5.75
N GLY A 159 43.27 -14.95 5.61
CA GLY A 159 44.02 -16.11 6.05
C GLY A 159 45.20 -16.47 5.14
N LEU A 160 45.14 -16.09 3.86
CA LEU A 160 46.16 -16.46 2.86
C LEU A 160 46.81 -15.24 2.21
N GLU A 161 45.99 -14.33 1.68
CA GLU A 161 46.48 -13.23 0.86
C GLU A 161 45.54 -12.01 0.93
N ILE A 162 46.11 -10.80 0.97
CA ILE A 162 45.43 -9.55 0.66
C ILE A 162 46.09 -8.95 -0.57
N THR A 163 45.31 -8.64 -1.60
CA THR A 163 45.81 -8.04 -2.86
C THR A 163 45.07 -6.76 -3.19
N PHE A 164 45.81 -5.68 -3.41
CA PHE A 164 45.32 -4.42 -3.94
C PHE A 164 45.91 -4.22 -5.34
N LYS A 165 45.08 -4.08 -6.37
CA LYS A 165 45.53 -3.97 -7.76
C LYS A 165 44.92 -2.75 -8.45
N ALA A 166 45.74 -2.03 -9.21
CA ALA A 166 45.32 -0.91 -10.05
C ALA A 166 46.09 -0.94 -11.39
N GLY A 167 45.41 -1.28 -12.48
CA GLY A 167 46.07 -1.55 -13.76
C GLY A 167 47.10 -2.66 -13.65
N ASP A 168 48.34 -2.39 -14.06
CA ASP A 168 49.47 -3.31 -13.96
C ASP A 168 50.21 -3.23 -12.62
N SER A 169 49.87 -2.28 -11.75
CA SER A 169 50.49 -2.14 -10.42
C SER A 169 49.70 -2.92 -9.36
N PHE A 170 50.40 -3.48 -8.37
CA PHE A 170 49.75 -4.15 -7.24
C PHE A 170 50.56 -4.08 -5.94
N ILE A 171 49.85 -4.25 -4.83
CA ILE A 171 50.38 -4.54 -3.50
C ILE A 171 49.78 -5.88 -3.08
N LYS A 172 50.63 -6.84 -2.75
CA LYS A 172 50.23 -8.16 -2.27
C LYS A 172 50.84 -8.42 -0.91
N ILE A 173 50.04 -8.91 0.02
CA ILE A 173 50.45 -9.30 1.37
C ILE A 173 50.10 -10.78 1.51
N ASP A 174 51.10 -11.62 1.75
CA ASP A 174 50.92 -13.06 1.95
C ASP A 174 51.92 -13.57 3.00
N ALA A 175 51.99 -14.89 3.23
CA ALA A 175 52.89 -15.49 4.21
C ALA A 175 54.39 -15.25 3.94
N SER A 176 54.78 -14.85 2.72
CA SER A 176 56.17 -14.52 2.36
C SER A 176 56.55 -13.06 2.66
N GLY A 177 55.56 -12.18 2.90
CA GLY A 177 55.77 -10.78 3.21
C GLY A 177 54.91 -9.84 2.37
N ILE A 178 55.41 -8.62 2.14
CA ILE A 178 54.74 -7.58 1.34
C ILE A 178 55.48 -7.42 0.01
N THR A 179 54.78 -7.67 -1.09
CA THR A 179 55.26 -7.41 -2.45
C THR A 179 54.60 -6.15 -3.01
N VAL A 180 55.39 -5.25 -3.57
CA VAL A 180 54.92 -4.03 -4.25
C VAL A 180 55.55 -4.00 -5.63
N ASP A 181 54.72 -3.97 -6.68
CA ASP A 181 55.18 -4.00 -8.07
C ASP A 181 54.43 -2.97 -8.93
N GLY A 182 55.12 -2.44 -9.94
CA GLY A 182 54.56 -1.48 -10.89
C GLY A 182 55.54 -1.14 -12.02
N PRO A 183 55.04 -0.68 -13.18
CA PRO A 183 55.78 -0.73 -14.44
C PRO A 183 57.04 0.15 -14.56
N GLN A 184 57.23 1.17 -13.70
CA GLN A 184 58.42 2.04 -13.80
C GLN A 184 58.97 2.56 -12.45
N VAL A 185 58.13 3.07 -11.54
CA VAL A 185 58.60 3.70 -10.29
C VAL A 185 57.60 3.46 -9.15
N VAL A 186 58.07 2.92 -8.02
CA VAL A 186 57.34 2.93 -6.75
C VAL A 186 57.75 4.18 -5.98
N ARG A 187 56.79 5.09 -5.72
CA ARG A 187 57.02 6.32 -4.94
C ARG A 187 56.70 6.05 -3.47
N LEU A 188 57.71 6.20 -2.62
CA LEU A 188 57.57 6.15 -1.15
C LEU A 188 57.88 7.55 -0.60
N ASP A 189 57.13 7.98 0.42
CA ASP A 189 57.34 9.24 1.16
C ASP A 189 57.42 10.53 0.30
N SER A 190 56.72 10.57 -0.83
CA SER A 190 56.83 11.68 -1.82
C SER A 190 55.92 12.89 -1.55
N GLY A 191 55.25 12.98 -0.40
CA GLY A 191 54.51 14.17 0.05
C GLY A 191 53.23 14.54 -0.72
N GLY A 192 52.61 13.61 -1.44
CA GLY A 192 51.37 13.86 -2.21
C GLY A 192 50.12 14.00 -1.33
N LYS A 193 49.16 14.83 -1.75
CA LYS A 193 47.81 14.90 -1.17
C LYS A 193 46.86 13.97 -1.94
N LEU A 194 46.17 13.09 -1.24
CA LEU A 194 45.16 12.21 -1.83
C LEU A 194 43.84 12.99 -2.08
N PRO A 195 43.10 12.68 -3.15
CA PRO A 195 41.74 13.17 -3.32
C PRO A 195 40.81 12.54 -2.28
N ASP A 196 39.87 13.34 -1.76
CA ASP A 196 38.82 12.85 -0.86
C ASP A 196 37.78 12.06 -1.67
N GLY A 197 37.32 10.92 -1.13
CA GLY A 197 36.22 10.18 -1.73
C GLY A 197 34.85 10.83 -1.51
N THR A 198 33.84 10.38 -2.25
CA THR A 198 32.50 10.98 -2.19
C THR A 198 31.80 10.61 -0.87
N ALA A 199 31.50 11.61 -0.03
CA ALA A 199 30.76 11.38 1.20
C ALA A 199 29.33 10.91 0.93
N PRO A 200 28.83 9.86 1.61
CA PRO A 200 27.46 9.38 1.43
C PRO A 200 26.46 10.42 1.92
N THR A 201 25.40 10.64 1.14
CA THR A 201 24.25 11.48 1.50
C THR A 201 23.01 10.60 1.64
N PRO A 202 22.85 9.90 2.78
CA PRO A 202 21.74 8.95 2.94
C PRO A 202 20.40 9.69 2.95
N ARG A 203 19.45 9.15 2.19
CA ARG A 203 18.04 9.55 2.28
C ARG A 203 17.37 8.71 3.35
N LEU A 204 16.74 9.35 4.31
CA LEU A 204 15.95 8.65 5.34
C LEU A 204 14.54 8.37 4.82
N PRO A 205 13.90 7.28 5.26
CA PRO A 205 12.49 7.03 4.99
C PRO A 205 11.61 8.20 5.44
N GLY A 206 10.60 8.54 4.64
CA GLY A 206 9.57 9.52 5.01
C GLY A 206 8.67 8.99 6.14
N ARG A 207 7.89 9.88 6.76
CA ARG A 207 6.91 9.48 7.79
C ARG A 207 5.79 8.64 7.17
N VAL A 208 5.44 7.53 7.83
CA VAL A 208 4.26 6.75 7.48
C VAL A 208 3.00 7.53 7.84
N GLN A 209 1.99 7.52 6.96
CA GLN A 209 0.71 8.16 7.24
C GLN A 209 0.01 7.42 8.39
N ARG A 210 -0.49 8.17 9.37
CA ARG A 210 -1.28 7.59 10.47
C ARG A 210 -2.61 7.09 9.93
N VAL A 211 -2.99 5.88 10.35
CA VAL A 211 -4.32 5.33 10.09
C VAL A 211 -5.36 6.22 10.76
N ASP A 212 -6.47 6.47 10.06
CA ASP A 212 -7.61 7.21 10.60
C ASP A 212 -8.18 6.45 11.81
N ASP A 213 -8.12 7.08 12.99
CA ASP A 213 -8.61 6.55 14.26
C ASP A 213 -10.04 6.99 14.59
N SER A 214 -10.75 7.55 13.60
CA SER A 214 -12.17 7.89 13.70
C SER A 214 -12.98 6.71 14.25
N ALA A 215 -13.77 6.96 15.30
CA ALA A 215 -14.66 5.95 15.84
C ALA A 215 -15.72 5.57 14.78
N PRO A 216 -16.15 4.29 14.70
CA PRO A 216 -17.25 3.90 13.84
C PRO A 216 -18.48 4.79 14.11
N GLY A 217 -19.01 5.44 13.06
CA GLY A 217 -20.18 6.31 13.17
C GLY A 217 -19.88 7.79 13.48
N GLN A 218 -18.62 8.20 13.63
CA GLN A 218 -18.29 9.61 13.89
C GLN A 218 -18.63 10.54 12.72
N LEU A 219 -18.47 10.06 11.47
CA LEU A 219 -18.96 10.75 10.26
C LEU A 219 -20.49 10.86 10.22
N LEU A 220 -21.20 9.84 10.71
CA LEU A 220 -22.67 9.85 10.81
C LEU A 220 -23.11 10.87 11.88
N MET A 221 -22.43 10.90 13.03
CA MET A 221 -22.69 11.84 14.14
C MET A 221 -22.37 13.28 13.77
N GLN A 222 -21.27 13.55 13.05
CA GLN A 222 -20.95 14.88 12.50
C GLN A 222 -21.98 15.36 11.46
N ARG A 223 -22.62 14.44 10.74
CA ARG A 223 -23.71 14.74 9.79
C ARG A 223 -25.06 14.92 10.47
N LEU A 224 -25.32 14.19 11.56
CA LEU A 224 -26.53 14.29 12.37
C LEU A 224 -26.54 15.53 13.31
N SER A 225 -25.37 16.11 13.59
CA SER A 225 -25.25 17.33 14.40
C SER A 225 -25.45 18.63 13.61
N GLY A 226 -25.60 18.55 12.28
CA GLY A 226 -26.14 19.64 11.48
C GLY A 226 -27.66 19.70 11.61
N SER A 227 -28.22 20.86 11.90
CA SER A 227 -29.68 21.08 12.06
C SER A 227 -30.49 21.03 10.76
N GLY A 228 -29.91 20.51 9.67
CA GLY A 228 -30.55 20.42 8.36
C GLY A 228 -31.02 18.99 8.05
N PRO A 229 -32.22 18.81 7.45
CA PRO A 229 -32.67 17.49 7.00
C PRO A 229 -31.71 16.92 5.93
N ILE A 230 -31.47 15.61 5.96
CA ILE A 230 -30.55 14.86 5.07
C ILE A 230 -30.97 14.93 3.58
N ILE A 231 -32.15 15.48 3.30
CA ILE A 231 -32.57 15.96 1.99
C ILE A 231 -33.16 17.35 2.24
N GLU A 232 -32.62 18.41 1.63
CA GLU A 232 -33.31 19.70 1.63
C GLU A 232 -34.61 19.54 0.82
N LEU A 233 -35.70 19.23 1.52
CA LEU A 233 -37.04 19.19 0.96
C LEU A 233 -37.38 20.55 0.36
N CYS A 234 -38.09 20.54 -0.76
CA CYS A 234 -38.47 21.73 -1.52
C CYS A 234 -39.03 22.85 -0.62
N GLN A 235 -38.28 23.94 -0.45
CA GLN A 235 -38.66 25.09 0.37
C GLN A 235 -39.57 26.07 -0.40
N LYS A 236 -40.71 25.60 -0.92
CA LYS A 236 -41.64 26.45 -1.65
C LYS A 236 -42.33 27.43 -0.67
N PRO A 237 -42.19 28.76 -0.82
CA PRO A 237 -42.95 29.70 0.01
C PRO A 237 -44.46 29.59 -0.27
N LYS A 238 -45.31 29.71 0.77
CA LYS A 238 -46.77 29.72 0.61
C LYS A 238 -47.18 30.83 -0.37
N GLY A 239 -47.79 30.45 -1.49
CA GLY A 239 -48.22 31.36 -2.56
C GLY A 239 -47.15 31.72 -3.61
N GLY A 240 -45.91 31.21 -3.49
CA GLY A 240 -44.82 31.48 -4.44
C GLY A 240 -44.74 30.49 -5.61
N THR A 241 -44.11 30.92 -6.71
CA THR A 241 -43.76 30.05 -7.85
C THR A 241 -42.39 29.37 -7.61
N PRO A 242 -42.04 28.29 -8.35
CA PRO A 242 -40.73 27.65 -8.26
C PRO A 242 -39.53 28.59 -8.49
N ALA A 243 -39.74 29.73 -9.17
CA ALA A 243 -38.73 30.77 -9.33
C ALA A 243 -38.33 31.43 -8.01
N ASN A 244 -39.24 31.48 -7.03
CA ASN A 244 -39.07 32.16 -5.75
C ASN A 244 -38.52 31.23 -4.65
N CYS A 245 -38.10 30.02 -5.00
CA CYS A 245 -37.45 29.12 -4.05
C CYS A 245 -36.08 29.70 -3.64
N PRO A 246 -35.68 29.71 -2.35
CA PRO A 246 -34.37 30.20 -1.94
C PRO A 246 -33.22 29.20 -2.19
N LEU A 247 -33.54 27.95 -2.54
CA LEU A 247 -32.53 26.91 -2.80
C LEU A 247 -31.66 27.26 -4.02
N ALA A 248 -30.34 27.18 -3.85
CA ALA A 248 -29.39 27.46 -4.92
C ALA A 248 -29.51 26.44 -6.08
N ASP A 249 -29.79 25.16 -5.76
CA ASP A 249 -29.98 24.09 -6.75
C ASP A 249 -31.43 23.56 -6.78
N CYS A 250 -32.39 24.44 -7.05
CA CYS A 250 -33.80 24.06 -7.11
C CYS A 250 -34.14 23.36 -8.45
N GLY A 251 -34.38 22.03 -8.40
CA GLY A 251 -34.79 21.24 -9.58
C GLY A 251 -36.06 21.75 -10.27
N CYS A 252 -37.05 22.24 -9.52
CA CYS A 252 -38.29 22.81 -10.08
C CYS A 252 -38.05 24.13 -10.83
N ARG A 253 -37.06 24.94 -10.41
CA ARG A 253 -36.65 26.17 -11.12
C ARG A 253 -35.95 25.82 -12.42
N LYS A 254 -35.05 24.84 -12.39
CA LYS A 254 -34.35 24.32 -13.58
C LYS A 254 -35.35 23.77 -14.61
N ALA A 255 -36.36 23.03 -14.17
CA ALA A 255 -37.42 22.49 -15.04
C ALA A 255 -38.30 23.59 -15.68
N LEU A 256 -38.54 24.70 -14.98
CA LEU A 256 -39.27 25.86 -15.51
C LEU A 256 -38.48 26.61 -16.59
N GLN A 257 -37.15 26.70 -16.41
CA GLN A 257 -36.23 27.37 -17.33
C GLN A 257 -35.94 26.54 -18.59
N SER A 258 -36.00 25.21 -18.49
CA SER A 258 -35.77 24.31 -19.63
C SER A 258 -36.99 24.13 -20.55
N GLY A 259 -38.12 24.82 -20.27
CA GLY A 259 -39.29 24.80 -21.15
C GLY A 259 -40.00 23.44 -21.25
N ALA A 260 -39.78 22.53 -20.30
CA ALA A 260 -40.41 21.21 -20.31
C ALA A 260 -41.90 21.33 -19.93
N ARG A 261 -42.75 21.58 -20.94
CA ARG A 261 -44.18 21.32 -20.85
C ARG A 261 -44.40 19.80 -20.74
N ARG A 262 -44.95 19.37 -19.60
CA ARG A 262 -45.97 18.32 -19.54
C ARG A 262 -47.12 18.86 -18.71
#